data_AF-A0A0B0DD12-F1
#
_entry.id   AF-A0A0B0DD12-F1
#
_cell.length_a   1.000
_cell.length_b   1.000
_cell.length_c   1.000
_cell.angle_alpha   90.00
_cell.angle_beta   90.00
_cell.angle_gamma   90.00
#
_symmetry.space_group_name_H-M   'P 1'
#
loop_
_entity.id
_entity.type
_entity.pdbx_description
1 polymer ?
#
loop_
_entity_poly.entity_id
_entity_poly.type
_entity_poly.pdbx_seq_one_letter_code
_entity_poly.pdbx_strand_id
1 'polypeptide(L)'
;MEEGTWEDFLDIIGLTENERRSAVLNVVRKIPGGDPKVSVLNDLFEISLQIFKKRVTALHLLWFDSKLIVSDNFISYPSNSSIWQKSITNGDLKYLEELWYDLLGTYLVFLPEKLVLKSNNTEDEEEFIGDLLRTYKTILLKTPDANEILHLSID
;
A
#
# COMPACT_ATOMS: atom_id res chain seq x y z
N MET A 1 -8.15 -16.63 -20.69
CA MET A 1 -8.59 -15.61 -19.73
C MET A 1 -7.35 -14.83 -19.39
N GLU A 2 -7.22 -13.63 -19.91
CA GLU A 2 -6.12 -12.73 -19.52
C GLU A 2 -6.29 -12.43 -18.02
N GLU A 3 -5.24 -12.67 -17.25
CA GLU A 3 -5.21 -12.35 -15.82
C GLU A 3 -5.40 -10.84 -15.68
N GLY A 4 -6.40 -10.46 -14.88
CA GLY A 4 -6.89 -9.08 -14.74
C GLY A 4 -5.77 -8.09 -14.51
N THR A 5 -5.62 -7.17 -15.45
CA THR A 5 -4.64 -6.10 -15.42
C THR A 5 -5.05 -5.11 -14.34
N TRP A 6 -4.24 -4.95 -13.29
CA TRP A 6 -4.36 -3.83 -12.34
C TRP A 6 -4.17 -2.45 -12.99
N GLU A 7 -4.02 -2.37 -14.32
CA GLU A 7 -3.91 -1.13 -15.07
C GLU A 7 -5.08 -0.18 -14.83
N ASP A 8 -6.30 -0.71 -14.68
CA ASP A 8 -7.50 0.08 -14.34
C ASP A 8 -7.38 0.78 -12.97
N PHE A 9 -6.48 0.30 -12.09
CA PHE A 9 -6.20 0.96 -10.82
C PHE A 9 -5.65 2.38 -11.00
N LEU A 10 -4.89 2.62 -12.07
CA LEU A 10 -4.37 3.95 -12.39
C LEU A 10 -5.48 4.96 -12.68
N ASP A 11 -6.67 4.50 -13.06
CA ASP A 11 -7.83 5.34 -13.35
C ASP A 11 -8.60 5.78 -12.11
N ILE A 12 -8.43 5.07 -10.98
CA ILE A 12 -9.19 5.33 -9.74
C ILE A 12 -8.36 6.03 -8.66
N ILE A 13 -7.03 6.03 -8.76
CA ILE A 13 -6.15 6.69 -7.76
C ILE A 13 -5.97 8.20 -7.97
N GLY A 14 -6.93 8.89 -8.59
CA GLY A 14 -6.91 10.35 -8.67
C GLY A 14 -5.73 10.98 -9.44
N LEU A 15 -5.14 10.26 -10.40
CA LEU A 15 -4.10 10.81 -11.28
C LEU A 15 -4.71 11.66 -12.40
N THR A 16 -4.03 12.75 -12.77
CA THR A 16 -4.39 13.51 -13.97
C THR A 16 -4.09 12.71 -15.25
N GLU A 17 -4.68 13.10 -16.38
CA GLU A 17 -4.41 12.44 -17.67
C GLU A 17 -2.91 12.43 -18.03
N ASN A 18 -2.20 13.54 -17.79
CA ASN A 18 -0.77 13.62 -18.07
C ASN A 18 0.05 12.68 -17.17
N GLU A 19 -0.31 12.59 -15.88
CA GLU A 19 0.36 11.70 -14.94
C GLU A 19 0.12 10.23 -15.27
N ARG A 20 -1.12 9.86 -15.65
CA ARG A 20 -1.42 8.48 -16.08
C ARG A 20 -0.59 8.06 -17.30
N ARG A 21 -0.33 8.96 -18.23
CA ARG A 21 0.49 8.67 -19.42
C ARG A 21 1.96 8.39 -19.11
N SER A 22 2.48 8.91 -17.99
CA SER A 22 3.84 8.62 -17.51
C SER A 22 3.86 7.66 -16.32
N ALA A 23 2.69 7.18 -15.87
CA ALA A 23 2.58 6.20 -14.81
C ALA A 23 2.82 4.79 -15.35
N VAL A 24 3.50 3.99 -14.54
CA VAL A 24 3.74 2.56 -14.80
C VAL A 24 3.27 1.78 -13.58
N LEU A 25 2.57 0.68 -13.83
CA LEU A 25 2.15 -0.28 -12.81
C LEU A 25 2.69 -1.66 -13.19
N ASN A 26 3.46 -2.26 -12.29
CA ASN A 26 3.99 -3.61 -12.46
C ASN A 26 3.65 -4.49 -11.26
N VAL A 27 3.28 -5.75 -11.49
CA VAL A 27 3.25 -6.75 -10.41
C VAL A 27 4.68 -7.20 -10.12
N VAL A 28 5.23 -6.83 -8.96
CA VAL A 28 6.62 -7.20 -8.58
C VAL A 28 6.68 -8.50 -7.78
N ARG A 29 5.58 -8.91 -7.16
CA ARG A 29 5.49 -10.18 -6.45
C ARG A 29 4.03 -10.68 -6.44
N LYS A 30 3.86 -11.96 -6.72
CA LYS A 30 2.63 -12.71 -6.44
C LYS A 30 2.80 -13.53 -5.14
N ILE A 31 1.77 -13.56 -4.31
CA ILE A 31 1.69 -14.21 -3.00
C ILE A 31 0.37 -15.00 -2.98
N PRO A 32 0.32 -16.17 -3.67
CA PRO A 32 -0.92 -16.91 -3.83
C PRO A 32 -1.56 -17.27 -2.47
N GLY A 33 -2.81 -16.88 -2.28
CA GLY A 33 -3.57 -17.16 -1.06
C GLY A 33 -3.34 -16.13 0.06
N GLY A 34 -2.58 -15.07 -0.18
CA GLY A 34 -2.41 -13.96 0.77
C GLY A 34 -1.66 -14.30 2.06
N ASP A 35 -0.94 -15.42 2.09
CA ASP A 35 -0.16 -15.93 3.22
C ASP A 35 1.36 -15.79 2.91
N PRO A 36 1.96 -14.63 3.23
CA PRO A 36 3.39 -14.46 3.04
C PRO A 36 4.16 -15.00 4.24
N LYS A 37 4.81 -16.15 4.05
CA LYS A 37 5.84 -16.61 5.00
C LYS A 37 6.94 -15.56 5.16
N VAL A 38 7.56 -15.50 6.35
CA VAL A 38 8.72 -14.63 6.63
C VAL A 38 9.79 -14.60 5.52
N SER A 39 10.09 -15.72 4.87
CA SER A 39 11.07 -15.74 3.75
C SER A 39 10.61 -14.91 2.55
N VAL A 40 9.31 -14.93 2.22
CA VAL A 40 8.72 -14.11 1.16
C VAL A 40 8.76 -12.62 1.54
N LEU A 41 8.53 -12.31 2.81
CA LEU A 41 8.61 -10.95 3.33
C LEU A 41 10.05 -10.43 3.32
N ASN A 42 11.05 -11.27 3.60
CA ASN A 42 12.46 -10.91 3.46
C ASN A 42 12.80 -10.57 2.00
N ASP A 43 12.39 -11.40 1.04
CA ASP A 43 12.57 -11.11 -0.40
C ASP A 43 11.91 -9.78 -0.78
N LEU A 44 10.67 -9.55 -0.34
CA LEU A 44 9.94 -8.30 -0.58
C LEU A 44 10.68 -7.10 0.02
N PHE A 45 11.22 -7.24 1.23
CA PHE A 45 12.00 -6.18 1.88
C PHE A 45 13.23 -5.82 1.04
N GLU A 46 13.97 -6.82 0.55
CA GLU A 46 15.13 -6.61 -0.31
C GLU A 46 14.76 -5.96 -1.65
N ILE A 47 13.68 -6.40 -2.29
CA ILE A 47 13.14 -5.80 -3.52
C ILE A 47 12.77 -4.34 -3.29
N SER A 48 12.08 -4.05 -2.19
CA SER A 48 11.67 -2.69 -1.82
C SER A 48 12.88 -1.76 -1.70
N LEU A 49 13.96 -2.22 -1.05
CA LEU A 49 15.19 -1.44 -0.93
C LEU A 49 15.89 -1.19 -2.27
N GLN A 50 15.80 -2.13 -3.21
CA GLN A 50 16.34 -1.98 -4.56
C GLN A 50 15.54 -0.95 -5.37
N ILE A 51 14.20 -1.04 -5.33
CA ILE A 51 13.30 -0.12 -6.02
C ILE A 51 13.48 1.31 -5.50
N PHE A 52 13.56 1.48 -4.18
CA PHE A 52 13.80 2.78 -3.54
C PHE A 52 15.27 3.23 -3.57
N LYS A 53 16.13 2.59 -4.38
CA LYS A 53 17.52 2.99 -4.69
C LYS A 53 18.39 3.26 -3.45
N LYS A 54 18.33 2.35 -2.46
CA LYS A 54 19.29 2.16 -1.34
C LYS A 54 19.87 3.43 -0.72
N ARG A 55 19.15 4.00 0.26
CA ARG A 55 19.71 4.72 1.43
C ARG A 55 18.93 4.50 2.74
N VAL A 56 17.92 3.63 2.71
CA VAL A 56 16.98 3.44 3.82
C VAL A 56 17.30 2.14 4.53
N THR A 57 17.43 2.18 5.86
CA THR A 57 17.61 0.99 6.73
C THR A 57 16.27 0.43 7.22
N ALA A 58 15.18 1.13 6.90
CA ALA A 58 13.82 0.80 7.26
C ALA A 58 12.89 1.06 6.07
N LEU A 59 11.77 0.36 6.02
CA LEU A 59 10.66 0.67 5.14
C LEU A 59 9.57 1.35 5.96
N HIS A 60 8.89 2.32 5.36
CA HIS A 60 7.79 3.01 6.00
C HIS A 60 6.47 2.46 5.44
N LEU A 61 5.71 1.81 6.30
CA LEU A 61 4.41 1.26 5.99
C LEU A 61 3.33 2.28 6.27
N LEU A 62 2.30 2.31 5.45
CA LEU A 62 1.09 3.09 5.64
C LEU A 62 -0.13 2.23 5.28
N TRP A 63 -1.18 2.30 6.09
CA TRP A 63 -2.45 1.61 5.84
C TRP A 63 -3.63 2.41 6.37
N PHE A 64 -4.83 2.01 5.96
CA PHE A 64 -6.07 2.68 6.30
C PHE A 64 -6.90 1.83 7.26
N ASP A 65 -7.60 2.47 8.19
CA ASP A 65 -8.50 1.81 9.13
C ASP A 65 -9.83 2.55 9.14
N SER A 66 -10.82 1.98 8.46
CA SER A 66 -12.21 2.44 8.47
C SER A 66 -12.93 1.75 9.63
N LYS A 67 -12.74 2.25 10.86
CA LYS A 67 -13.39 1.64 12.03
C LYS A 67 -14.91 1.71 11.88
N LEU A 68 -15.53 0.55 11.78
CA LEU A 68 -16.98 0.36 11.86
C LEU A 68 -17.52 1.05 13.12
N ILE A 69 -18.42 2.01 12.94
CA ILE A 69 -19.21 2.57 14.04
C ILE A 69 -20.42 1.65 14.19
N VAL A 70 -20.44 0.89 15.30
CA VAL A 70 -21.58 0.05 15.67
C VAL A 70 -22.29 0.70 16.86
N SER A 71 -23.54 1.10 16.67
CA SER A 71 -24.40 1.62 17.75
C SER A 71 -25.79 1.00 17.68
N ASP A 72 -26.25 0.35 18.75
CA ASP A 72 -27.63 -0.08 19.04
C ASP A 72 -28.50 -0.51 17.83
N ASN A 73 -27.95 -1.28 16.88
CA ASN A 73 -28.55 -1.81 15.63
C ASN A 73 -28.30 -1.03 14.33
N PHE A 74 -27.36 -0.07 14.33
CA PHE A 74 -26.88 0.60 13.12
C PHE A 74 -25.38 0.31 12.95
N ILE A 75 -25.03 -0.15 11.75
CA ILE A 75 -23.66 -0.25 11.29
C ILE A 75 -23.47 0.89 10.30
N SER A 76 -22.64 1.87 10.66
CA SER A 76 -22.15 2.86 9.71
C SER A 76 -20.65 2.75 9.54
N TYR A 77 -20.24 2.78 8.27
CA TYR A 77 -18.87 3.08 7.93
C TYR A 77 -18.68 4.61 8.09
N PRO A 78 -17.67 5.06 8.83
CA PRO A 78 -17.35 6.48 8.85
C PRO A 78 -17.04 6.93 7.42
N SER A 79 -17.36 8.18 7.10
CA SER A 79 -17.04 8.78 5.80
C SER A 79 -15.55 8.96 5.55
N ASN A 80 -14.71 8.69 6.56
CA ASN A 80 -13.27 8.92 6.53
C ASN A 80 -12.55 7.72 7.16
N SER A 81 -11.44 7.33 6.54
CA SER A 81 -10.52 6.30 7.05
C SER A 81 -9.37 6.95 7.83
N SER A 82 -9.00 6.35 8.97
CA SER A 82 -7.81 6.76 9.69
C SER A 82 -6.56 6.22 9.03
N ILE A 83 -5.54 7.05 8.90
CA ILE A 83 -4.25 6.71 8.30
C ILE A 83 -3.28 6.32 9.40
N TRP A 84 -2.78 5.10 9.33
CA TRP A 84 -1.78 4.56 10.22
C TRP A 84 -0.44 4.41 9.50
N GLN A 85 0.65 4.56 10.23
CA GLN A 85 1.99 4.36 9.69
C GLN A 85 2.93 3.70 10.68
N LYS A 86 3.86 2.89 10.17
CA LYS A 86 4.92 2.27 10.97
C LYS A 86 6.19 2.07 10.16
N SER A 87 7.33 2.43 10.76
CA SER A 87 8.63 2.07 10.22
C SER A 87 8.97 0.65 10.64
N ILE A 88 9.40 -0.18 9.69
CA ILE A 88 9.87 -1.55 9.93
C ILE A 88 11.29 -1.74 9.43
N THR A 89 12.04 -2.60 10.09
CA THR A 89 13.36 -3.07 9.69
C THR A 89 13.31 -4.56 9.39
N ASN A 90 14.43 -5.15 8.97
CA ASN A 90 14.50 -6.59 8.75
C ASN A 90 14.27 -7.41 10.05
N GLY A 91 14.43 -6.81 11.22
CA GLY A 91 14.11 -7.47 12.50
C GLY A 91 12.60 -7.60 12.76
N ASP A 92 11.77 -6.86 12.00
CA ASP A 92 10.34 -6.73 12.22
C ASP A 92 9.50 -7.60 11.27
N LEU A 93 10.11 -8.53 10.52
CA LEU A 93 9.39 -9.32 9.51
C LEU A 93 8.26 -10.17 10.10
N LYS A 94 8.42 -10.67 11.33
CA LYS A 94 7.34 -11.40 12.02
C LYS A 94 6.16 -10.47 12.33
N TYR A 95 6.44 -9.23 12.72
CA TYR A 95 5.39 -8.23 12.90
C TYR A 95 4.71 -7.88 11.58
N LEU A 96 5.47 -7.79 10.48
CA LEU A 96 4.90 -7.56 9.15
C LEU A 96 4.00 -8.73 8.71
N GLU A 97 4.38 -9.97 9.01
CA GLU A 97 3.55 -11.16 8.77
C GLU A 97 2.22 -11.08 9.51
N GLU A 98 2.24 -10.77 10.81
CA GLU A 98 1.02 -10.58 11.61
C GLU A 98 0.16 -9.43 11.07
N LEU A 99 0.76 -8.27 10.81
CA LEU A 99 0.07 -7.10 10.26
C LEU A 99 -0.57 -7.40 8.89
N TRP A 100 0.08 -8.23 8.07
CA TRP A 100 -0.44 -8.58 6.75
C TRP A 100 -1.82 -9.24 6.82
N TYR A 101 -2.02 -10.12 7.80
CA TYR A 101 -3.30 -10.78 8.05
C TYR A 101 -4.33 -9.85 8.66
N ASP A 102 -3.92 -9.00 9.60
CA ASP A 102 -4.80 -8.01 10.21
C ASP A 102 -5.36 -7.01 9.17
N LEU A 103 -4.64 -6.82 8.06
CA LEU A 103 -4.99 -5.91 6.97
C LEU A 103 -5.58 -6.60 5.74
N LEU A 104 -6.17 -7.79 5.87
CA LEU A 104 -6.94 -8.38 4.78
C LEU A 104 -8.15 -7.49 4.42
N GLY A 105 -8.32 -7.20 3.13
CA GLY A 105 -9.30 -6.23 2.64
C GLY A 105 -8.82 -4.78 2.63
N THR A 106 -7.58 -4.52 3.03
CA THR A 106 -6.99 -3.17 3.08
C THR A 106 -5.71 -3.08 2.26
N TYR A 107 -5.46 -1.92 1.66
CA TYR A 107 -4.18 -1.58 1.06
C TYR A 107 -3.09 -1.43 2.13
N LEU A 108 -1.90 -1.92 1.84
CA LEU A 108 -0.69 -1.61 2.62
C LEU A 108 0.35 -1.00 1.68
N VAL A 109 0.67 0.27 1.90
CA VAL A 109 1.59 1.07 1.09
C VAL A 109 2.98 1.03 1.72
N PHE A 110 4.00 0.79 0.90
CA PHE A 110 5.41 0.89 1.31
C PHE A 110 5.99 2.15 0.67
N LEU A 111 6.60 2.97 1.52
CA LEU A 111 7.17 4.26 1.18
C LEU A 111 8.68 4.28 1.40
N PRO A 112 9.42 5.03 0.57
CA PRO A 112 10.88 5.17 0.70
C PRO A 112 11.28 6.00 1.93
N GLU A 113 10.40 6.89 2.41
CA GLU A 113 10.67 7.78 3.54
C GLU A 113 9.41 7.97 4.39
N LYS A 114 9.59 8.39 5.65
CA LYS A 114 8.48 8.62 6.56
C LYS A 114 7.60 9.77 6.05
N LEU A 115 6.29 9.54 6.03
CA LEU A 115 5.32 10.57 5.69
C LEU A 115 5.03 11.48 6.88
N VAL A 116 5.09 12.80 6.63
CA VAL A 116 4.64 13.82 7.58
C VAL A 116 3.22 14.24 7.23
N LEU A 117 2.26 13.68 7.95
CA LEU A 117 0.85 13.95 7.76
C LEU A 117 0.44 15.29 8.39
N LYS A 118 -0.36 16.08 7.66
CA LYS A 118 -1.07 17.24 8.23
C LYS A 118 -2.36 16.83 8.94
N SER A 119 -2.99 15.74 8.47
CA SER A 119 -4.18 15.12 9.02
C SER A 119 -4.00 13.60 8.98
N ASN A 120 -4.52 12.90 9.98
CA ASN A 120 -4.45 11.44 10.06
C ASN A 120 -5.71 10.76 9.50
N ASN A 121 -6.50 11.45 8.69
CA ASN A 121 -7.69 10.88 8.06
C ASN A 121 -7.73 11.24 6.57
N THR A 122 -8.27 10.34 5.75
CA THR A 122 -8.61 10.57 4.35
C THR A 122 -10.08 10.21 4.10
N GLU A 123 -10.73 10.87 3.14
CA GLU A 123 -12.09 10.55 2.70
C GLU A 123 -12.09 9.49 1.59
N ASP A 124 -11.00 9.44 0.82
CA ASP A 124 -10.81 8.53 -0.31
C ASP A 124 -9.39 7.92 -0.20
N GLU A 125 -9.32 6.59 -0.10
CA GLU A 125 -8.05 5.88 0.10
C GLU A 125 -7.25 5.82 -1.20
N GLU A 126 -7.93 5.59 -2.32
CA GLU A 126 -7.35 5.53 -3.66
C GLU A 126 -6.80 6.90 -4.09
N GLU A 127 -7.55 7.99 -3.91
CA GLU A 127 -7.07 9.35 -4.19
C GLU A 127 -5.84 9.69 -3.34
N PHE A 128 -5.85 9.27 -2.07
CA PHE A 128 -4.71 9.44 -1.18
C PHE A 128 -3.48 8.64 -1.63
N ILE A 129 -3.66 7.42 -2.13
CA ILE A 129 -2.59 6.63 -2.76
C ILE A 129 -2.01 7.39 -3.97
N GLY A 130 -2.85 8.06 -4.76
CA GLY A 130 -2.44 8.98 -5.82
C GLY A 130 -1.56 10.13 -5.34
N ASP A 131 -1.97 10.80 -4.26
CA ASP A 131 -1.17 11.85 -3.60
C ASP A 131 0.21 11.32 -3.17
N LEU A 132 0.26 10.12 -2.59
CA LEU A 132 1.52 9.48 -2.21
C LEU A 132 2.39 9.21 -3.44
N LEU A 133 1.82 8.67 -4.51
CA LEU A 133 2.56 8.39 -5.74
C LEU A 133 3.09 9.68 -6.38
N ARG A 134 2.31 10.77 -6.39
CA ARG A 134 2.77 12.09 -6.86
C ARG A 134 3.92 12.64 -6.01
N THR A 135 3.86 12.43 -4.69
CA THR A 135 4.86 12.90 -3.73
C THR A 135 6.17 12.14 -3.85
N TYR A 136 6.10 10.80 -3.83
CA TYR A 136 7.28 9.94 -3.77
C TYR A 136 7.77 9.47 -5.14
N LYS A 137 6.98 9.66 -6.20
CA LYS A 137 7.21 9.18 -7.58
C LYS A 137 7.32 7.67 -7.74
N THR A 138 7.50 6.94 -6.66
CA THR A 138 7.53 5.49 -6.62
C THR A 138 6.98 5.00 -5.28
N ILE A 139 6.08 4.03 -5.32
CA ILE A 139 5.54 3.35 -4.13
C ILE A 139 5.40 1.86 -4.42
N LEU A 140 5.36 1.05 -3.36
CA LEU A 140 4.86 -0.33 -3.48
C LEU A 140 3.53 -0.45 -2.75
N LEU A 141 2.66 -1.32 -3.25
CA LEU A 141 1.31 -1.49 -2.76
C LEU A 141 0.99 -2.97 -2.64
N LYS A 142 0.67 -3.43 -1.43
CA LYS A 142 -0.02 -4.69 -1.21
C LYS A 142 -1.50 -4.51 -1.53
N THR A 143 -2.03 -5.35 -2.40
CA THR A 143 -3.43 -5.33 -2.81
C THR A 143 -4.37 -5.74 -1.66
N PRO A 144 -5.65 -5.31 -1.66
CA PRO A 144 -6.59 -5.66 -0.59
C PRO A 144 -6.77 -7.18 -0.41
N ASP A 145 -6.76 -7.93 -1.51
CA ASP A 145 -6.86 -9.39 -1.52
C ASP A 145 -5.57 -10.12 -1.09
N ALA A 146 -4.52 -9.35 -0.79
CA ALA A 146 -3.20 -9.83 -0.33
C ALA A 146 -2.42 -10.71 -1.31
N ASN A 147 -2.91 -10.89 -2.54
CA ASN A 147 -2.27 -11.80 -3.48
C ASN A 147 -1.11 -11.17 -4.23
N GLU A 148 -1.00 -9.83 -4.28
CA GLU A 148 -0.02 -9.17 -5.13
C GLU A 148 0.62 -7.96 -4.45
N ILE A 149 1.88 -7.72 -4.82
CA ILE A 149 2.57 -6.46 -4.59
C ILE A 149 2.73 -5.77 -5.93
N LEU A 150 2.16 -4.58 -6.02
CA LEU A 150 2.26 -3.69 -7.15
C LEU A 150 3.39 -2.69 -6.90
N HIS A 151 4.13 -2.38 -7.96
CA HIS A 151 5.04 -1.25 -8.04
C HIS A 151 4.42 -0.21 -8.94
N LEU A 152 4.15 0.96 -8.37
CA LEU A 152 3.67 2.12 -9.09
C LEU A 152 4.80 3.15 -9.16
N SER A 153 5.00 3.71 -10.35
CA SER A 153 5.96 4.80 -10.57
C SER A 153 5.46 5.82 -11.57
N ILE A 154 5.86 7.08 -11.43
CA ILE A 154 5.59 8.15 -12.39
C ILE A 154 6.92 8.87 -12.69
N ASP A 155 7.22 9.06 -13.98
CA ASP A 155 8.37 9.85 -14.45
C ASP A 155 8.12 11.37 -14.38
#